data_AF-A0A662F5D0-F1
#
_entry.id   AF-A0A662F5D0-F1
#
_cell.length_a   1.000
_cell.length_b   1.000
_cell.length_c   1.000
_cell.angle_alpha   90.00
_cell.angle_beta   90.00
_cell.angle_gamma   90.00
#
_symmetry.space_group_name_H-M   'P 1'
#
loop_
_entity.id
_entity.type
_entity.pdbx_description
1 polymer ?
#
loop_
_entity_poly.entity_id
_entity_poly.type
_entity_poly.pdbx_seq_one_letter_code
_entity_poly.pdbx_strand_id
1 'polypeptide(L)'
;MNTEALLLVLSAALCWGAAQTIAKLGLARMDLVSYASIRAGFALLLIVPYGLLVHGFRFTDWGLVGMAAFAGLIDSFFGTLLYMVAIKRTEAHAAAALSNTAPFWGVTTAVLFLGEPARWVTFAAALLVIIGAYLLITPARADPYPRSLRSGLG
;
A
#
# COMPACT_ATOMS: atom_id res chain seq x y z
N MET A 1 4.29 8.44 -22.80
CA MET A 1 3.48 8.28 -21.56
C MET A 1 2.47 9.41 -21.54
N ASN A 2 1.18 9.09 -21.40
CA ASN A 2 0.09 10.05 -21.54
C ASN A 2 -0.09 10.85 -20.24
N THR A 3 -0.30 12.17 -20.33
CA THR A 3 -0.46 13.06 -19.16
C THR A 3 -1.59 12.63 -18.23
N GLU A 4 -2.65 12.03 -18.78
CA GLU A 4 -3.78 11.48 -18.04
C GLU A 4 -3.37 10.35 -17.08
N ALA A 5 -2.47 9.46 -17.52
CA ALA A 5 -1.96 8.38 -16.69
C ALA A 5 -1.11 8.92 -15.52
N LEU A 6 -0.36 10.00 -15.74
CA LEU A 6 0.39 10.68 -14.67
C LEU A 6 -0.54 11.26 -13.61
N LEU A 7 -1.63 11.93 -14.01
CA LEU A 7 -2.62 12.47 -13.09
C LEU A 7 -3.31 11.38 -12.27
N LEU A 8 -3.64 10.24 -12.89
CA LEU A 8 -4.22 9.09 -12.21
C LEU A 8 -3.24 8.48 -11.19
N VAL A 9 -1.96 8.34 -11.55
CA VAL A 9 -0.95 7.80 -10.63
C VAL A 9 -0.72 8.74 -9.44
N LEU A 10 -0.63 10.05 -9.67
CA LEU A 10 -0.45 11.03 -8.60
C LEU A 10 -1.64 11.08 -7.64
N SER A 11 -2.86 11.08 -8.18
CA SER A 11 -4.07 11.04 -7.36
C SER A 11 -4.19 9.73 -6.57
N ALA A 12 -3.86 8.59 -7.19
CA ALA A 12 -3.80 7.30 -6.49
C ALA A 12 -2.77 7.33 -5.34
N ALA A 13 -1.58 7.87 -5.56
CA ALA A 13 -0.55 7.99 -4.54
C ALA A 13 -0.98 8.89 -3.35
N LEU A 14 -1.63 10.02 -3.64
CA LEU A 14 -2.17 10.92 -2.61
C LEU A 14 -3.30 10.25 -1.81
N CYS A 15 -4.25 9.61 -2.50
CA CYS A 15 -5.33 8.87 -1.87
C CYS A 15 -4.78 7.74 -0.98
N TRP A 16 -3.76 7.02 -1.45
CA TRP A 16 -3.14 5.95 -0.67
C TRP A 16 -2.43 6.48 0.56
N GLY A 17 -1.65 7.56 0.44
CA GLY A 17 -0.97 8.19 1.58
C GLY A 17 -1.95 8.67 2.66
N ALA A 18 -3.04 9.33 2.25
CA ALA A 18 -4.10 9.77 3.16
C ALA A 18 -4.84 8.58 3.81
N ALA A 19 -5.07 7.49 3.05
CA ALA A 19 -5.68 6.29 3.60
C ALA A 19 -4.84 5.68 4.74
N GLN A 20 -3.50 5.70 4.63
CA GLN A 20 -2.62 5.16 5.68
C GLN A 20 -2.67 5.95 6.98
N THR A 21 -2.73 7.29 6.91
CA THR A 21 -2.85 8.14 8.10
C THR A 21 -4.20 7.97 8.78
N ILE A 22 -5.29 7.92 8.01
CA ILE A 22 -6.64 7.64 8.52
C ILE A 22 -6.70 6.21 9.12
N ALA A 23 -6.08 5.23 8.47
CA ALA A 23 -6.02 3.85 8.97
C ALA A 23 -5.33 3.76 10.33
N LYS A 24 -4.19 4.44 10.52
CA LYS A 24 -3.51 4.48 11.83
C LYS A 24 -4.41 5.06 12.92
N LEU A 25 -5.13 6.14 12.61
CA LEU A 25 -6.05 6.78 13.57
C LEU A 25 -7.26 5.90 13.89
N GLY A 26 -7.83 5.24 12.87
CA GLY A 26 -8.96 4.31 13.02
C GLY A 26 -8.58 3.09 13.86
N LEU A 27 -7.43 2.48 13.59
CA LEU A 27 -6.92 1.31 14.31
C LEU A 27 -6.50 1.61 15.76
N ALA A 28 -6.22 2.87 16.09
CA ALA A 28 -5.98 3.29 17.47
C ALA A 28 -7.26 3.27 18.33
N ARG A 29 -8.45 3.36 17.71
CA ARG A 29 -9.74 3.47 18.40
C ARG A 29 -10.66 2.27 18.17
N MET A 30 -10.36 1.42 17.20
CA MET A 30 -11.20 0.30 16.79
C MET A 30 -10.40 -0.99 16.67
N ASP A 31 -11.07 -2.12 16.88
CA ASP A 31 -10.46 -3.43 16.62
C ASP A 31 -10.22 -3.67 15.11
N LEU A 32 -9.23 -4.51 14.80
CA LEU A 32 -8.75 -4.80 13.45
C LEU A 32 -9.88 -5.27 12.53
N VAL A 33 -10.71 -6.18 13.04
CA VAL A 33 -11.79 -6.82 12.29
C VAL A 33 -12.89 -5.81 11.95
N SER A 34 -13.27 -4.97 12.91
CA SER A 34 -14.27 -3.92 12.70
C SER A 34 -13.81 -2.90 11.65
N TYR A 35 -12.56 -2.46 11.72
CA TYR A 35 -12.01 -1.54 10.73
C TYR A 35 -11.96 -2.17 9.33
N ALA A 36 -11.47 -3.41 9.21
CA ALA A 36 -11.42 -4.13 7.94
C ALA A 36 -12.82 -4.31 7.32
N SER A 37 -13.83 -4.60 8.15
CA SER A 37 -15.21 -4.78 7.72
C SER A 37 -15.82 -3.48 7.19
N ILE A 38 -15.60 -2.35 7.88
CA ILE A 38 -16.07 -1.02 7.43
C ILE A 38 -15.37 -0.64 6.12
N ARG A 39 -14.05 -0.87 6.02
CA ARG A 39 -13.27 -0.60 4.82
C ARG A 39 -13.79 -1.38 3.62
N ALA A 40 -14.05 -2.69 3.79
CA ALA A 40 -14.61 -3.54 2.75
C ALA A 40 -16.03 -3.13 2.36
N GLY A 41 -16.87 -2.76 3.35
CA GLY A 41 -18.22 -2.25 3.10
C GLY A 41 -18.22 -0.97 2.28
N PHE A 42 -17.34 -0.02 2.61
CA PHE A 42 -17.17 1.22 1.83
C PHE A 42 -16.66 0.95 0.42
N ALA A 43 -15.71 0.02 0.25
CA ALA A 43 -15.21 -0.37 -1.06
C ALA A 43 -16.32 -0.96 -1.93
N LEU A 44 -17.14 -1.86 -1.36
CA LEU A 44 -18.29 -2.45 -2.06
C LEU A 44 -19.32 -1.40 -2.47
N LEU A 45 -19.59 -0.42 -1.60
CA LEU A 45 -20.54 0.66 -1.87
C LEU A 45 -20.12 1.52 -3.09
N LEU A 46 -18.82 1.62 -3.38
CA LEU A 46 -18.31 2.33 -4.55
C LEU A 46 -18.14 1.43 -5.77
N ILE A 47 -17.62 0.21 -5.58
CA ILE A 47 -17.30 -0.73 -6.66
C ILE A 47 -18.58 -1.29 -7.30
N VAL A 48 -19.61 -1.61 -6.52
CA VAL A 48 -20.83 -2.23 -7.05
C VAL A 48 -21.58 -1.28 -7.99
N PRO A 49 -21.89 -0.02 -7.62
CA PRO A 49 -22.54 0.92 -8.53
C PRO A 49 -21.69 1.21 -9.76
N TYR A 50 -20.38 1.39 -9.58
CA TYR A 50 -19.47 1.62 -10.70
C TYR A 50 -19.47 0.44 -11.68
N GLY A 51 -19.37 -0.79 -11.17
CA GLY A 51 -19.41 -2.02 -11.98
C GLY A 51 -20.74 -2.20 -12.72
N LEU A 52 -21.86 -1.78 -12.13
CA LEU A 52 -23.16 -1.78 -12.79
C LEU A 52 -23.23 -0.74 -13.92
N LEU A 53 -22.72 0.48 -13.69
CA LEU A 53 -22.72 1.57 -14.68
C LEU A 53 -21.91 1.24 -15.94
N VAL A 54 -20.80 0.51 -15.80
CA VAL A 54 -19.93 0.12 -16.92
C VAL A 54 -20.26 -1.26 -17.49
N HIS A 55 -21.35 -1.89 -17.04
CA HIS A 55 -21.70 -3.28 -17.38
C HIS A 55 -20.52 -4.26 -17.17
N GLY A 56 -19.71 -4.03 -16.13
CA GLY A 56 -18.46 -4.74 -15.87
C GLY A 56 -18.64 -6.17 -15.33
N PHE A 57 -19.84 -6.52 -14.87
CA PHE A 57 -20.15 -7.85 -14.32
C PHE A 57 -20.48 -8.89 -15.40
N ARG A 58 -19.61 -9.01 -16.42
CA ARG A 58 -19.71 -10.05 -17.45
C ARG A 58 -18.84 -11.24 -17.08
N PHE A 59 -19.40 -12.13 -16.28
CA PHE A 59 -18.72 -13.34 -15.84
C PHE A 59 -18.80 -14.41 -16.94
N THR A 60 -17.78 -14.43 -17.80
CA THR A 60 -17.72 -15.35 -18.94
C THR A 60 -17.20 -16.74 -18.55
N ASP A 61 -16.37 -16.82 -17.49
CA ASP A 61 -15.75 -18.06 -17.03
C ASP A 61 -15.76 -18.13 -15.49
N TRP A 62 -16.45 -19.12 -14.94
CA TRP A 62 -16.52 -19.35 -13.49
C TRP A 62 -15.18 -19.75 -12.87
N GLY A 63 -14.27 -20.33 -13.65
CA GLY A 63 -12.91 -20.63 -13.22
C GLY A 63 -12.11 -19.35 -12.96
N LEU A 64 -12.21 -18.36 -13.84
CA LEU A 64 -11.59 -17.05 -13.65
C LEU A 64 -12.19 -16.29 -12.45
N VAL A 65 -13.51 -16.42 -12.24
CA VAL A 65 -14.17 -15.85 -11.05
C VAL A 65 -13.64 -16.51 -9.77
N GLY A 66 -13.49 -17.84 -9.77
CA GLY A 66 -12.91 -18.58 -8.65
C GLY A 66 -11.46 -18.16 -8.36
N MET A 67 -10.63 -18.02 -9.39
CA MET A 67 -9.26 -17.51 -9.26
C MET A 67 -9.21 -16.08 -8.74
N ALA A 68 -10.05 -15.17 -9.26
CA ALA A 68 -10.13 -13.79 -8.80
C ALA A 68 -10.60 -13.70 -7.34
N ALA A 69 -11.58 -14.52 -6.95
CA ALA A 69 -12.05 -14.62 -5.57
C ALA A 69 -10.95 -15.15 -4.64
N PHE A 70 -10.20 -16.17 -5.07
CA PHE A 70 -9.09 -16.72 -4.29
C PHE A 70 -7.92 -15.74 -4.16
N ALA A 71 -7.55 -15.06 -5.24
CA ALA A 71 -6.54 -14.01 -5.24
C ALA A 71 -6.95 -12.84 -4.33
N GLY A 72 -8.21 -12.41 -4.43
CA GLY A 72 -8.78 -11.39 -3.56
C GLY A 72 -8.79 -11.82 -2.08
N LEU A 73 -9.09 -13.08 -1.79
CA LEU A 73 -9.02 -13.60 -0.43
C LEU A 73 -7.58 -13.59 0.10
N ILE A 74 -6.60 -14.06 -0.66
CA ILE A 74 -5.20 -14.03 -0.21
C ILE A 74 -4.70 -12.60 -0.01
N ASP A 75 -4.93 -11.72 -0.97
CA ASP A 75 -4.42 -10.35 -0.91
C ASP A 75 -5.19 -9.49 0.09
N SER A 76 -6.50 -9.37 -0.10
CA SER A 76 -7.33 -8.44 0.67
C SER A 76 -7.66 -8.95 2.06
N PHE A 77 -7.66 -10.27 2.31
CA PHE A 77 -7.82 -10.80 3.67
C PHE A 77 -6.47 -11.02 4.34
N PHE A 78 -5.65 -11.97 3.86
CA PHE A 78 -4.39 -12.28 4.53
C PHE A 78 -3.36 -11.15 4.44
N GLY A 79 -3.16 -10.58 3.25
CA GLY A 79 -2.21 -9.48 3.04
C GLY A 79 -2.56 -8.25 3.86
N THR A 80 -3.83 -7.82 3.80
CA THR A 80 -4.29 -6.66 4.58
C THR A 80 -4.26 -6.93 6.08
N LEU A 81 -4.67 -8.13 6.55
CA LEU A 81 -4.62 -8.46 7.98
C LEU A 81 -3.19 -8.43 8.51
N LEU A 82 -2.24 -9.04 7.79
CA LEU A 82 -0.84 -9.05 8.17
C LEU A 82 -0.25 -7.64 8.17
N TYR A 83 -0.63 -6.81 7.20
CA TYR A 83 -0.26 -5.41 7.14
C TYR A 83 -0.80 -4.58 8.32
N MET A 84 -2.07 -4.77 8.67
CA MET A 84 -2.69 -4.09 9.80
C MET A 84 -2.08 -4.54 11.14
N VAL A 85 -1.71 -5.82 11.27
CA VAL A 85 -0.95 -6.31 12.42
C VAL A 85 0.44 -5.64 12.49
N ALA A 86 1.11 -5.47 11.35
CA ALA A 86 2.40 -4.77 11.29
C ALA A 86 2.26 -3.30 11.73
N ILE A 87 1.26 -2.55 11.24
CA ILE A 87 0.99 -1.17 11.68
C ILE A 87 0.62 -1.12 13.16
N LYS A 88 -0.12 -2.10 13.69
CA LYS A 88 -0.50 -2.11 15.11
C LYS A 88 0.69 -2.37 16.04
N ARG A 89 1.69 -3.12 15.59
CA ARG A 89 2.88 -3.50 16.38
C ARG A 89 4.12 -2.65 16.13
N THR A 90 4.12 -1.82 15.08
CA THR A 90 5.26 -0.99 14.69
C THR A 90 4.82 0.44 14.41
N GLU A 91 5.76 1.37 14.38
CA GLU A 91 5.43 2.71 13.93
C GLU A 91 5.05 2.72 12.43
N ALA A 92 4.10 3.58 12.04
CA ALA A 92 3.60 3.61 10.67
C ALA A 92 4.70 3.82 9.61
N HIS A 93 5.78 4.52 9.96
CA HIS A 93 6.94 4.67 9.07
C HIS A 93 7.70 3.35 8.85
N ALA A 94 7.77 2.47 9.85
CA ALA A 94 8.38 1.15 9.74
C ALA A 94 7.47 0.15 8.99
N ALA A 95 6.15 0.24 9.18
CA ALA A 95 5.21 -0.56 8.38
C ALA A 95 5.21 -0.14 6.90
N ALA A 96 5.24 1.18 6.63
CA ALA A 96 5.39 1.70 5.27
C ALA A 96 6.72 1.27 4.63
N ALA A 97 7.81 1.25 5.41
CA ALA A 97 9.09 0.73 4.97
C ALA A 97 9.01 -0.72 4.48
N LEU A 98 8.37 -1.58 5.28
CA LEU A 98 8.21 -2.98 4.96
C LEU A 98 7.34 -3.16 3.71
N SER A 99 6.24 -2.40 3.58
CA SER A 99 5.42 -2.40 2.38
C SER A 99 6.16 -1.97 1.12
N ASN A 100 7.14 -1.08 1.24
CA ASN A 100 7.94 -0.68 0.10
C ASN A 100 8.87 -1.78 -0.43
N THR A 101 8.98 -2.93 0.26
CA THR A 101 9.63 -4.13 -0.29
C THR A 101 8.69 -4.95 -1.17
N ALA A 102 7.39 -4.64 -1.23
CA ALA A 102 6.42 -5.33 -2.07
C ALA A 102 6.81 -5.38 -3.57
N PRO A 103 7.40 -4.33 -4.18
CA PRO A 103 7.85 -4.37 -5.58
C PRO A 103 8.94 -5.42 -5.82
N PHE A 104 9.85 -5.62 -4.86
CA PHE A 104 10.86 -6.68 -4.94
C PHE A 104 10.22 -8.07 -4.89
N TRP A 105 9.27 -8.28 -3.98
CA TRP A 105 8.51 -9.53 -3.92
C TRP A 105 7.68 -9.73 -5.18
N GLY A 106 7.05 -8.68 -5.72
CA GLY A 106 6.28 -8.74 -6.97
C GLY A 106 7.12 -9.23 -8.15
N VAL A 107 8.34 -8.68 -8.32
CA VAL A 107 9.29 -9.15 -9.35
C VAL A 107 9.70 -10.60 -9.10
N THR A 108 10.01 -10.95 -7.85
CA THR A 108 10.42 -12.31 -7.48
C THR A 108 9.32 -13.33 -7.81
N THR A 109 8.07 -13.02 -7.45
CA THR A 109 6.90 -13.87 -7.72
C THR A 109 6.60 -13.93 -9.22
N ALA A 110 6.76 -12.83 -9.97
CA ALA A 110 6.58 -12.82 -11.43
C ALA A 110 7.58 -13.73 -12.14
N VAL A 111 8.85 -13.71 -11.74
CA VAL A 111 9.87 -14.61 -12.30
C VAL A 111 9.59 -16.07 -11.92
N LEU A 112 9.23 -16.35 -10.67
CA LEU A 112 9.03 -17.71 -10.17
C LEU A 112 7.76 -18.38 -10.68
N PHE A 113 6.63 -17.66 -10.68
CA PHE A 113 5.31 -18.24 -10.98
C PHE A 113 4.84 -17.95 -12.40
N LEU A 114 5.17 -16.78 -12.95
CA LEU A 114 4.78 -16.38 -14.31
C LEU A 114 5.83 -16.79 -15.36
N GLY A 115 7.03 -17.19 -14.93
CA GLY A 115 8.12 -17.59 -15.82
C GLY A 115 8.70 -16.44 -16.63
N GLU A 116 8.51 -15.19 -16.19
CA GLU A 116 9.06 -14.03 -16.88
C GLU A 116 10.59 -14.10 -16.93
N PRO A 117 11.22 -13.75 -18.07
CA PRO A 117 12.66 -13.78 -18.19
C PRO A 117 13.26 -12.79 -17.19
N ALA A 118 14.10 -13.32 -16.29
CA ALA A 118 14.87 -12.59 -15.30
C ALA A 118 15.85 -11.60 -15.96
N ARG A 119 15.32 -10.49 -16.49
CA ARG A 119 16.10 -9.44 -17.13
C ARG A 119 16.75 -8.58 -16.06
N TRP A 120 18.02 -8.24 -16.26
CA TRP A 120 18.75 -7.38 -15.31
C TRP A 120 18.09 -6.03 -15.06
N VAL A 121 17.35 -5.52 -16.03
CA VAL A 121 16.58 -4.27 -15.90
C VAL A 121 15.50 -4.37 -14.82
N THR A 122 14.85 -5.53 -14.67
CA THR A 122 13.80 -5.74 -13.66
C THR A 122 14.38 -5.76 -12.25
N PHE A 123 15.55 -6.39 -12.09
CA PHE A 123 16.28 -6.36 -10.82
C PHE A 123 16.82 -4.96 -10.48
N ALA A 124 17.33 -4.22 -11.47
CA ALA A 124 17.78 -2.85 -11.28
C ALA A 124 16.62 -1.92 -10.88
N ALA A 125 15.45 -2.09 -11.49
CA ALA A 125 14.23 -1.36 -11.12
C ALA A 125 13.78 -1.71 -9.69
N ALA A 126 13.77 -3.00 -9.32
CA ALA A 126 13.46 -3.42 -7.96
C ALA A 126 14.42 -2.81 -6.92
N LEU A 127 15.73 -2.81 -7.23
CA LEU A 127 16.75 -2.21 -6.37
C LEU A 127 16.54 -0.70 -6.21
N LEU A 128 16.24 0.00 -7.31
CA LEU A 128 15.99 1.45 -7.29
C LEU A 128 14.75 1.79 -6.44
N VAL A 129 13.71 0.97 -6.50
CA VAL A 129 12.52 1.12 -5.67
C VAL A 129 12.84 0.89 -4.19
N ILE A 130 13.65 -0.12 -3.85
CA ILE A 130 14.14 -0.35 -2.48
C ILE A 130 14.95 0.85 -1.98
N ILE A 131 15.84 1.40 -2.81
CA ILE A 131 16.67 2.56 -2.44
C ILE A 131 15.80 3.81 -2.22
N GLY A 132 14.86 4.08 -3.14
CA GLY A 132 13.93 5.20 -3.01
C GLY A 132 13.07 5.10 -1.75
N ALA A 133 12.60 3.88 -1.45
CA ALA A 133 11.91 3.58 -0.21
C ALA A 133 12.77 3.84 1.02
N TYR A 134 13.99 3.31 1.05
CA TYR A 134 14.95 3.50 2.15
C TYR A 134 15.20 4.98 2.44
N LEU A 135 15.38 5.80 1.40
CA LEU A 135 15.54 7.25 1.52
C LEU A 135 14.29 7.92 2.12
N LEU A 136 13.09 7.47 1.75
CA LEU A 136 11.83 8.03 2.28
C LEU A 136 11.66 7.77 3.78
N ILE A 137 12.16 6.63 4.27
CA ILE A 137 12.01 6.22 5.68
C ILE A 137 13.09 6.85 6.55
N THR A 138 14.25 7.16 5.97
CA THR A 138 15.35 7.79 6.71
C THR A 138 14.87 9.16 7.19
N PRO A 139 14.70 9.39 8.50
CA PRO A 139 14.30 10.70 8.98
C PRO A 139 15.39 11.67 8.53
N ALA A 140 15.02 12.67 7.72
CA ALA A 140 15.83 13.86 7.62
C ALA A 140 15.98 14.34 9.06
N ARG A 141 17.21 14.28 9.61
CA ARG A 141 17.50 14.80 10.94
C ARG A 141 17.16 16.29 10.91
N ALA A 142 15.93 16.64 11.26
CA ALA A 142 15.58 17.97 11.67
C ALA A 142 16.17 18.11 13.07
N ASP A 143 17.25 18.88 13.18
CA ASP A 143 17.96 19.16 14.42
C ASP A 143 16.99 19.58 15.53
N PRO A 144 16.86 18.80 16.63
CA PRO A 144 16.08 19.23 17.76
C PRO A 144 16.99 20.04 18.71
N TYR A 145 17.29 21.30 18.38
CA TYR A 145 17.49 22.38 19.37
C TYR A 145 17.80 23.75 18.71
N PRO A 146 16.95 24.78 18.88
CA PRO A 146 17.41 26.15 18.81
C PRO A 146 18.28 26.45 20.05
N ARG A 147 19.56 26.78 19.83
CA ARG A 147 20.56 27.13 20.88
C ARG A 147 20.28 28.44 21.65
N SER A 148 19.09 29.03 21.59
CA SER A 148 18.82 30.38 22.12
C SER A 148 18.22 30.46 23.52
N LEU A 149 18.00 29.34 24.23
CA LEU A 149 17.42 29.35 25.60
C LEU A 149 18.43 29.21 26.75
N ARG A 150 19.74 29.37 26.49
CA ARG A 150 20.78 29.34 27.54
C ARG A 150 21.27 30.71 28.00
N SER A 151 20.70 31.82 27.54
CA SER A 151 21.16 33.18 27.91
C SER A 151 20.20 33.95 28.83
N GLY A 152 19.23 33.29 29.47
CA GLY A 152 18.19 33.95 30.28
C GLY A 152 18.15 33.61 31.77
N LEU A 153 19.09 32.83 32.29
CA LEU A 153 19.21 32.56 33.73
C LEU A 153 20.65 32.87 34.17
N GLY A 154 20.90 34.17 34.34
CA GLY A 154 21.96 34.75 35.14
C GLY A 154 21.32 35.58 36.24
#